data_AF-A0A6B3FGF9-F1
#
_entry.id   AF-A0A6B3FGF9-F1
#
_cell.length_a   1.000
_cell.length_b   1.000
_cell.length_c   1.000
_cell.angle_alpha   90.00
_cell.angle_beta   90.00
_cell.angle_gamma   90.00
#
_symmetry.space_group_name_H-M   'P 1'
#
loop_
_entity.id
_entity.type
_entity.pdbx_description
1 polymer ?
#
loop_
_entity_poly.entity_id
_entity_poly.type
_entity_poly.pdbx_seq_one_letter_code
_entity_poly.pdbx_strand_id
1 'polypeptide(L)' 'LRCRATGEQLLIDAAAEPETLLALIGDDGVASVVTTHQHGDHWQALAQVVGATGARTFAGRYDAEGIPVPTDVL' A
#
# COMPACT_ATOMS: atom_id res chain seq x y z
N LEU A 1 -9.97 0.56 1.11
CA LEU A 1 -11.00 1.59 1.40
C LEU A 1 -11.30 2.36 0.13
N ARG A 2 -12.54 2.86 -0.04
CA ARG A 2 -12.92 3.64 -1.22
C ARG A 2 -13.73 4.87 -0.83
N CYS A 3 -13.33 6.04 -1.31
CA CYS A 3 -14.10 7.27 -1.16
C CYS A 3 -15.37 7.21 -2.02
N ARG A 4 -16.54 7.39 -1.42
CA ARG A 4 -17.82 7.31 -2.15
C ARG A 4 -18.09 8.52 -3.05
N ALA A 5 -17.44 9.65 -2.78
CA ALA A 5 -17.62 10.88 -3.56
C ALA A 5 -16.75 10.90 -4.82
N THR A 6 -15.52 10.39 -4.73
CA THR A 6 -14.51 10.48 -5.81
C THR A 6 -14.20 9.14 -6.47
N GLY A 7 -14.54 8.02 -5.82
CA GLY A 7 -14.13 6.68 -6.26
C GLY A 7 -12.69 6.31 -5.91
N GLU A 8 -11.90 7.25 -5.36
CA GLU A 8 -10.48 7.03 -5.01
C GLU A 8 -10.31 5.90 -3.99
N GLN A 9 -9.28 5.07 -4.21
CA GLN A 9 -8.99 3.91 -3.38
C GLN A 9 -7.70 4.08 -2.58
N LEU A 10 -7.71 3.54 -1.36
CA LEU A 10 -6.58 3.40 -0.44
C LEU A 10 -6.48 1.92 -0.02
N LEU A 11 -5.29 1.34 -0.04
CA LEU A 11 -5.00 0.05 0.58
C LEU A 11 -4.34 0.28 1.96
N ILE A 12 -4.73 -0.51 2.95
CA ILE A 12 -4.04 -0.56 4.25
C ILE A 12 -3.37 -1.92 4.31
N ASP A 13 -2.05 -1.93 4.54
CA ASP A 13 -1.18 -3.09 4.61
C ASP A 13 -1.23 -3.98 3.36
N ALA A 14 -0.25 -3.79 2.47
CA ALA A 14 0.03 -4.74 1.41
C ALA A 14 0.79 -5.96 1.97
N ALA A 15 0.07 -6.74 2.77
CA ALA A 15 0.58 -7.82 3.60
C ALA A 15 1.31 -8.91 2.80
N ALA A 16 0.60 -9.60 1.90
CA ALA A 16 1.11 -10.73 1.12
C ALA A 16 0.26 -10.92 -0.16
N GLU A 17 0.59 -11.94 -0.97
CA GLU A 17 -0.18 -12.34 -2.16
C GLU A 17 -0.46 -11.17 -3.14
N PRO A 18 0.58 -10.61 -3.77
CA PRO A 18 0.45 -9.40 -4.59
C PRO A 18 -0.52 -9.59 -5.76
N GLU A 19 -0.59 -10.78 -6.37
CA GLU A 19 -1.52 -11.07 -7.45
C GLU A 19 -2.98 -11.00 -6.98
N THR A 20 -3.26 -11.54 -5.79
CA THR A 20 -4.59 -11.46 -5.15
C THR A 20 -4.95 -10.01 -4.83
N LEU A 21 -4.00 -9.24 -4.28
CA LEU A 21 -4.22 -7.82 -3.96
C LEU A 21 -4.45 -6.98 -5.22
N LEU A 22 -3.69 -7.21 -6.29
CA LEU A 22 -3.87 -6.49 -7.56
C LEU A 22 -5.21 -6.83 -8.22
N ALA A 23 -5.63 -8.09 -8.17
CA ALA A 23 -6.96 -8.49 -8.62
C ALA A 23 -8.08 -7.84 -7.79
N LEU A 24 -7.89 -7.69 -6.47
CA LEU A 24 -8.82 -6.99 -5.60
C LEU A 24 -8.89 -5.48 -5.87
N ILE A 25 -7.73 -4.84 -6.13
CA ILE A 25 -7.64 -3.42 -6.46
C ILE A 25 -8.39 -3.14 -7.78
N GLY A 26 -8.22 -4.03 -8.75
CA GLY A 26 -8.87 -3.96 -10.07
C GLY A 26 -8.39 -2.79 -10.92
N ASP A 27 -9.07 -2.57 -12.04
CA ASP A 27 -8.67 -1.61 -13.08
C ASP A 27 -8.74 -0.14 -12.62
N ASP A 28 -9.51 0.14 -11.58
CA ASP A 28 -9.58 1.48 -10.97
C ASP A 28 -8.25 1.88 -10.27
N GLY A 29 -7.37 0.91 -10.00
CA GLY A 29 -6.11 1.15 -9.31
C GLY A 29 -6.25 1.58 -7.86
N VAL A 30 -5.13 1.90 -7.23
CA VAL A 30 -5.10 2.43 -5.86
C VAL A 30 -4.22 3.67 -5.82
N ALA A 31 -4.72 4.75 -5.22
CA ALA A 31 -3.98 6.01 -5.18
C ALA A 31 -2.89 6.01 -4.11
N SER A 32 -3.10 5.25 -3.03
CA SER A 32 -2.19 5.20 -1.89
C SER A 32 -2.20 3.86 -1.18
N VAL A 33 -1.08 3.55 -0.53
CA VAL A 33 -0.94 2.43 0.41
C VAL A 33 -0.44 2.97 1.74
N VAL A 34 -1.14 2.66 2.82
CA VAL A 34 -0.70 2.93 4.19
C VAL A 34 -0.19 1.63 4.78
N THR A 35 1.06 1.60 5.22
CA THR A 35 1.62 0.50 6.02
C THR A 35 1.59 0.90 7.49
N THR A 36 0.92 0.09 8.30
CA THR A 36 0.61 0.42 9.69
C THR A 36 1.85 0.39 10.58
N HIS A 37 2.75 -0.57 10.39
CA HIS A 37 3.99 -0.72 11.16
C HIS A 37 5.01 -1.61 10.44
N GLN A 38 6.21 -1.73 11.01
CA GLN A 38 7.36 -2.39 10.38
C GLN A 38 7.37 -3.93 10.39
N HIS A 39 6.36 -4.62 10.95
CA HIS A 39 6.37 -6.09 10.92
C HIS A 39 6.17 -6.63 9.50
N GLY A 40 6.96 -7.64 9.15
CA GLY A 40 7.07 -8.15 7.79
C GLY A 40 5.74 -8.57 7.18
N ASP A 41 4.87 -9.20 7.96
CA ASP A 41 3.55 -9.66 7.55
C ASP A 41 2.59 -8.53 7.12
N HIS A 42 2.95 -7.26 7.31
CA HIS A 42 2.16 -6.10 6.85
C HIS A 42 2.62 -5.51 5.52
N TRP A 43 3.76 -5.93 4.97
CA TRP A 43 4.34 -5.27 3.79
C TRP A 43 5.01 -6.18 2.75
N GLN A 44 4.97 -7.52 2.84
CA GLN A 44 5.68 -8.38 1.88
C GLN A 44 5.26 -8.14 0.42
N ALA A 45 3.99 -7.79 0.17
CA ALA A 45 3.48 -7.49 -1.17
C ALA A 45 3.63 -6.00 -1.56
N LEU A 46 4.06 -5.13 -0.66
CA LEU A 46 4.08 -3.68 -0.85
C LEU A 46 4.89 -3.25 -2.08
N ALA A 47 6.07 -3.82 -2.27
CA ALA A 47 6.94 -3.47 -3.40
C ALA A 47 6.27 -3.75 -4.76
N GLN A 48 5.59 -4.89 -4.88
CA GLN A 48 4.90 -5.28 -6.12
C GLN A 48 3.63 -4.46 -6.33
N VAL A 49 2.85 -4.22 -5.28
CA VAL A 49 1.64 -3.38 -5.36
C VAL A 49 2.01 -1.95 -5.78
N VAL A 50 2.99 -1.33 -5.12
CA VAL A 50 3.45 0.03 -5.45
C VAL A 50 4.06 0.06 -6.86
N GLY A 51 4.87 -0.93 -7.23
CA GLY A 51 5.47 -1.01 -8.57
C GLY A 51 4.42 -1.12 -9.69
N ALA A 52 3.34 -1.85 -9.47
CA ALA A 52 2.28 -2.04 -10.47
C ALA A 52 1.30 -0.85 -10.54
N THR A 53 1.07 -0.15 -9.43
CA THR A 53 0.01 0.87 -9.33
C THR A 53 0.54 2.30 -9.32
N GLY A 54 1.81 2.51 -8.99
CA GLY A 54 2.38 3.84 -8.74
C GLY A 54 1.80 4.51 -7.49
N ALA A 55 1.18 3.74 -6.58
CA ALA A 55 0.54 4.26 -5.40
C ALA A 55 1.52 4.98 -4.48
N ARG A 56 1.09 6.12 -3.93
CA ARG A 56 1.86 6.87 -2.94
C ARG A 56 1.91 6.10 -1.61
N THR A 57 3.08 6.02 -0.99
CA THR A 57 3.26 5.27 0.26
C THR A 57 3.19 6.17 1.50
N PHE A 58 2.55 5.65 2.54
CA PHE A 58 2.41 6.28 3.84
C PHE A 58 2.79 5.28 4.92
N ALA A 59 3.56 5.73 5.91
CA ALA A 59 3.83 4.97 7.13
C ALA A 59 4.14 5.96 8.26
N GLY A 60 4.01 5.53 9.52
CA GLY A 60 4.43 6.39 10.63
C GLY A 60 5.94 6.66 10.60
N ARG A 61 6.36 7.89 10.94
CA ARG A 61 7.78 8.29 11.09
C ARG A 61 8.70 7.22 11.69
N TYR A 62 8.27 6.54 12.75
CA TYR A 62 9.11 5.59 13.48
C TYR A 62 9.13 4.19 12.87
N ASP A 63 8.18 3.87 12.00
CA ASP A 63 8.08 2.59 11.31
C ASP A 63 8.74 2.62 9.93
N ALA A 64 8.78 3.79 9.29
CA ALA A 64 9.26 3.96 7.92
C ALA A 64 10.68 3.44 7.68
N GLU A 65 11.58 3.54 8.67
CA GLU A 65 12.96 3.00 8.56
C GLU A 65 12.99 1.46 8.51
N GLY A 66 12.00 0.79 9.12
CA GLY A 66 11.89 -0.67 9.16
C GLY A 66 11.18 -1.31 7.97
N ILE A 67 10.61 -0.51 7.06
CA ILE A 67 9.90 -0.98 5.87
C ILE A 67 10.85 -0.88 4.67
N PRO A 68 11.14 -1.98 3.94
CA PRO A 68 12.13 -1.98 2.86
C PRO A 68 11.65 -1.31 1.56
N VAL A 69 10.47 -0.70 1.57
CA VAL A 69 9.92 0.10 0.47
C VAL A 69 9.91 1.56 0.91
N PRO A 70 10.43 2.51 0.09
CA PRO A 70 10.45 3.92 0.43
C PRO A 70 9.07 4.45 0.82
N THR A 71 9.02 5.23 1.89
CA THR A 71 7.82 5.93 2.35
C THR A 71 7.83 7.37 1.85
N ASP A 72 6.80 7.78 1.11
CA ASP A 72 6.67 9.15 0.59
C ASP A 72 6.20 10.15 1.66
N VAL A 73 5.43 9.68 2.65
CA VAL A 73 4.83 10.51 3.71
C VAL A 73 4.92 9.82 5.07
N LEU A 74 5.46 10.55 6.06
CA LEU A 74 5.66 10.11 7.45
C LEU A 74 4.57 10.55 8.42
#